data_AF-A0A7W1DP04-F1
#
_entry.id   AF-A0A7W1DP04-F1
#
_cell.length_a   1.000
_cell.length_b   1.000
_cell.length_c   1.000
_cell.angle_alpha   90.00
_cell.angle_beta   90.00
_cell.angle_gamma   90.00
#
_symmetry.space_group_name_H-M   'P 1'
#
loop_
_entity.id
_entity.type
_entity.pdbx_description
1 polymer ?
#
loop_
_entity_poly.entity_id
_entity_poly.type
_entity_poly.pdbx_seq_one_letter_code
_entity_poly.pdbx_strand_id
1 'polypeptide(L)'
;MVGHDEIAARGGDLDALLFLEPAEGYTTAAGTIGEFMVASSRHGDHGYMPDAPAMHTGLIAAGAGIQKGLALPLARQIDIAPTAARLLGIELPLAEGVAMVGILGGSN
;
A
#
# COMPACT_ATOMS: atom_id res chain seq x y z
N MET A 1 -7.61 17.10 -9.24
CA MET A 1 -7.18 17.84 -8.04
C MET A 1 -8.09 17.43 -6.92
N VAL A 2 -7.54 16.78 -5.89
CA VAL A 2 -8.25 16.35 -4.70
C VAL A 2 -8.05 17.40 -3.58
N GLY A 3 -9.04 17.60 -2.72
CA GLY A 3 -8.94 18.54 -1.59
C GLY A 3 -8.14 17.96 -0.42
N HIS A 4 -7.80 18.79 0.58
CA HIS A 4 -7.00 18.38 1.75
C HIS A 4 -7.58 17.15 2.48
N ASP A 5 -8.88 17.13 2.76
CA ASP A 5 -9.52 16.00 3.45
C ASP A 5 -9.43 14.70 2.63
N GLU A 6 -9.44 14.81 1.31
CA GLU A 6 -9.32 13.66 0.41
C GLU A 6 -7.87 13.17 0.30
N ILE A 7 -6.88 14.09 0.35
CA ILE A 7 -5.46 13.73 0.48
C ILE A 7 -5.24 12.95 1.76
N ALA A 8 -5.79 13.43 2.88
CA ALA A 8 -5.71 12.77 4.18
C ALA A 8 -6.33 11.36 4.14
N ALA A 9 -7.54 11.24 3.60
CA ALA A 9 -8.24 9.95 3.50
C ALA A 9 -7.49 8.92 2.64
N ARG A 10 -6.65 9.37 1.71
CA ARG A 10 -5.87 8.53 0.79
C ARG A 10 -4.44 8.26 1.29
N GLY A 11 -4.08 8.73 2.49
CA GLY A 11 -2.74 8.53 3.07
C GLY A 11 -1.67 9.42 2.43
N GLY A 12 -2.06 10.51 1.78
CA GLY A 12 -1.14 11.50 1.25
C GLY A 12 -0.58 12.43 2.33
N ASP A 13 0.47 13.17 1.98
CA ASP A 13 1.09 14.17 2.85
C ASP A 13 0.12 15.32 3.13
N LEU A 14 -0.17 15.56 4.42
CA LEU A 14 -1.12 16.58 4.86
C LEU A 14 -0.59 18.01 4.68
N ASP A 15 0.73 18.17 4.58
CA ASP A 15 1.37 19.47 4.34
C ASP A 15 1.39 19.83 2.84
N ALA A 16 0.98 18.91 1.96
CA ALA A 16 0.94 19.15 0.52
C ALA A 16 -0.13 20.17 0.14
N LEU A 17 0.25 21.19 -0.63
CA LEU A 17 -0.69 22.15 -1.20
C LEU A 17 -1.61 21.51 -2.25
N LEU A 18 -1.09 20.54 -3.00
CA LEU A 18 -1.80 19.80 -4.02
C LEU A 18 -1.27 18.37 -4.12
N PHE A 19 -2.12 17.48 -4.58
CA PHE A 19 -1.76 16.13 -4.99
C PHE A 19 -2.10 15.93 -6.47
N LEU A 20 -1.14 15.41 -7.25
CA LEU A 20 -1.33 15.05 -8.66
C LEU A 20 -1.25 13.55 -8.83
N GLU A 21 -2.30 12.98 -9.39
CA GLU A 21 -2.32 11.60 -9.86
C GLU A 21 -2.37 11.60 -11.38
N PRO A 22 -1.36 11.01 -12.07
CA PRO A 22 -1.47 10.77 -13.50
C PRO A 22 -2.57 9.74 -13.78
N ALA A 23 -3.31 9.93 -14.88
CA ALA A 23 -4.23 8.90 -15.36
C ALA A 23 -3.46 7.63 -15.78
N GLU A 24 -4.15 6.49 -15.80
CA GLU A 24 -3.57 5.22 -16.25
C GLU A 24 -2.90 5.36 -17.63
N GLY A 25 -1.67 4.85 -17.75
CA GLY A 25 -0.84 4.97 -18.97
C GLY A 25 0.02 6.23 -19.04
N TYR A 26 -0.08 7.14 -18.07
CA TYR A 26 0.74 8.34 -17.97
C TYR A 26 1.63 8.31 -16.72
N THR A 27 2.78 8.98 -16.79
CA THR A 27 3.68 9.17 -15.64
C THR A 27 4.15 10.62 -15.57
N THR A 28 4.51 11.06 -14.37
CA THR A 28 5.15 12.36 -14.16
C THR A 28 6.66 12.23 -14.25
N ALA A 29 7.29 13.16 -14.97
CA ALA A 29 8.72 13.29 -15.04
C ALA A 29 9.15 14.69 -14.60
N ALA A 30 10.40 14.84 -14.14
CA ALA A 30 10.97 16.14 -13.87
C ALA A 30 11.27 16.86 -15.20
N GLY A 31 10.80 18.10 -15.35
CA GLY A 31 11.06 18.94 -16.51
C GLY A 31 10.44 20.31 -16.37
N THR A 32 11.13 21.35 -16.88
CA THR A 32 10.68 22.76 -16.80
C THR A 32 10.68 23.47 -18.15
N ILE A 33 11.24 22.83 -19.18
CA ILE A 33 11.35 23.33 -20.55
C ILE A 33 11.10 22.18 -21.53
N GLY A 34 10.63 22.49 -22.74
CA GLY A 34 10.31 21.51 -23.77
C GLY A 34 8.83 21.15 -23.85
N GLU A 35 8.52 20.05 -24.53
CA GLU A 35 7.14 19.59 -24.71
C GLU A 35 6.56 19.04 -23.39
N PHE A 36 5.31 19.37 -23.13
CA PHE A 36 4.60 18.93 -21.92
C PHE A 36 4.32 17.43 -21.89
N MET A 37 4.05 16.82 -23.06
CA MET A 37 3.81 15.39 -23.20
C MET A 37 4.79 14.81 -24.21
N VAL A 38 5.52 13.79 -23.78
CA VAL A 38 6.48 13.07 -24.62
C VAL A 38 6.23 11.57 -24.50
N ALA A 39 6.52 10.83 -25.57
CA ALA A 39 6.45 9.39 -25.53
C ALA A 39 7.50 8.84 -24.56
N SER A 40 7.09 7.94 -23.67
CA SER A 40 8.00 7.24 -22.76
C SER A 40 8.52 5.97 -23.40
N SER A 41 9.81 5.66 -23.18
CA SER A 41 10.37 4.35 -23.50
C SER A 41 10.12 3.31 -22.39
N ARG A 42 9.55 3.72 -21.24
CA ARG A 42 9.14 2.83 -20.17
C ARG A 42 7.76 2.25 -20.45
N HIS A 43 7.65 0.95 -20.24
CA HIS A 43 6.41 0.19 -20.47
C HIS A 43 5.69 -0.20 -19.16
N GLY A 44 6.20 0.28 -18.01
CA GLY A 44 5.61 0.04 -16.70
C GLY A 44 6.03 1.12 -15.71
N ASP A 45 5.14 1.40 -14.76
CA ASP A 45 5.39 2.34 -13.67
C ASP A 45 4.60 1.98 -12.42
N HIS A 46 4.89 2.66 -11.33
CA HIS A 46 4.26 2.50 -10.03
C HIS A 46 4.13 3.85 -9.32
N GLY A 47 3.56 3.88 -8.11
CA GLY A 47 3.40 5.10 -7.32
C GLY A 47 2.08 5.84 -7.56
N TYR A 48 1.14 5.19 -8.25
CA TYR A 48 -0.27 5.62 -8.33
C TYR A 48 -0.99 5.31 -7.02
N MET A 49 -2.30 5.59 -6.95
CA MET A 49 -3.08 5.31 -5.75
C MET A 49 -3.03 3.82 -5.36
N PRO A 50 -2.91 3.52 -4.06
CA PRO A 50 -2.75 2.15 -3.58
C PRO A 50 -4.02 1.28 -3.70
N ASP A 51 -5.19 1.89 -3.93
CA ASP A 51 -6.46 1.21 -4.16
C ASP A 51 -6.68 0.81 -5.65
N ALA A 52 -5.80 1.27 -6.55
CA ALA A 52 -5.83 0.83 -7.94
C ALA A 52 -5.48 -0.67 -8.02
N PRO A 53 -6.31 -1.52 -8.67
CA PRO A 53 -6.05 -2.95 -8.74
C PRO A 53 -4.69 -3.32 -9.35
N ALA A 54 -4.17 -2.50 -10.27
CA ALA A 54 -2.85 -2.67 -10.87
C ALA A 54 -1.68 -2.43 -9.89
N MET A 55 -1.92 -1.71 -8.78
CA MET A 55 -0.95 -1.45 -7.72
C MET A 55 -0.97 -2.52 -6.61
N HIS A 56 -1.94 -3.44 -6.63
CA HIS A 56 -1.98 -4.51 -5.65
C HIS A 56 -0.79 -5.47 -5.84
N THR A 57 -0.17 -5.84 -4.72
CA THR A 57 0.89 -6.84 -4.66
C THR A 57 0.41 -8.14 -4.01
N GLY A 58 1.22 -9.20 -4.13
CA GLY A 58 0.95 -10.48 -3.49
C GLY A 58 1.43 -10.54 -2.05
N LEU A 59 0.66 -11.21 -1.18
CA LEU A 59 1.06 -11.58 0.17
C LEU A 59 0.87 -13.09 0.36
N ILE A 60 1.93 -13.78 0.81
CA ILE A 60 1.87 -15.19 1.22
C ILE A 60 2.36 -15.28 2.66
N ALA A 61 1.53 -15.86 3.53
CA ALA A 61 1.89 -16.16 4.92
C ALA A 61 1.77 -17.66 5.16
N ALA A 62 2.82 -18.27 5.71
CA ALA A 62 2.84 -19.69 6.06
C ALA A 62 3.85 -19.93 7.19
N GLY A 63 3.54 -20.89 8.07
CA GLY A 63 4.44 -21.26 9.16
C GLY A 63 3.70 -21.55 10.46
N ALA A 64 4.46 -21.67 11.55
CA ALA A 64 3.91 -21.83 12.89
C ALA A 64 3.00 -20.65 13.23
N GLY A 65 1.82 -20.94 13.79
CA GLY A 65 0.85 -19.91 14.16
C GLY A 65 0.09 -19.28 13.00
N ILE A 66 0.25 -19.74 11.75
CA ILE A 66 -0.56 -19.29 10.59
C ILE A 66 -1.55 -20.39 10.20
N GLN A 67 -2.81 -20.03 9.95
CA GLN A 67 -3.82 -20.96 9.45
C GLN A 67 -3.49 -21.43 8.03
N LYS A 68 -3.69 -22.74 7.78
CA LYS A 68 -3.48 -23.34 6.46
C LYS A 68 -4.72 -23.21 5.59
N GLY A 69 -4.51 -23.04 4.29
CA GLY A 69 -5.59 -23.06 3.29
C GLY A 69 -6.53 -21.85 3.33
N LEU A 70 -6.15 -20.78 4.04
CA LEU A 70 -6.91 -19.54 4.07
C LEU A 70 -6.55 -18.69 2.85
N ALA A 71 -7.57 -18.25 2.10
CA ALA A 71 -7.44 -17.25 1.06
C ALA A 71 -7.77 -15.87 1.63
N LEU A 72 -6.82 -14.95 1.54
CA LEU A 72 -7.01 -13.55 1.92
C LEU A 72 -7.35 -12.74 0.67
N PRO A 73 -8.55 -12.14 0.56
CA PRO A 73 -8.93 -11.39 -0.63
C PRO A 73 -8.13 -10.09 -0.77
N LEU A 74 -7.83 -9.42 0.34
CA LEU A 74 -6.98 -8.24 0.42
C LEU A 74 -6.37 -8.13 1.82
N ALA A 75 -5.19 -7.52 1.92
CA ALA A 75 -4.56 -7.15 3.18
C ALA A 75 -3.97 -5.75 3.05
N ARG A 76 -4.04 -4.96 4.13
CA ARG A 76 -3.32 -3.67 4.17
C ARG A 76 -1.88 -3.94 4.53
N GLN A 77 -0.93 -3.36 3.80
CA GLN A 77 0.50 -3.58 4.05
C GLN A 77 0.92 -3.22 5.48
N ILE A 78 0.32 -2.16 6.06
CA ILE A 78 0.60 -1.72 7.43
C ILE A 78 0.18 -2.72 8.51
N ASP A 79 -0.69 -3.68 8.20
CA ASP A 79 -1.14 -4.71 9.12
C ASP A 79 -0.14 -5.88 9.22
N ILE A 80 0.83 -5.97 8.31
CA ILE A 80 1.81 -7.08 8.26
C ILE A 80 2.72 -7.05 9.50
N ALA A 81 3.28 -5.89 9.84
CA ALA A 81 4.19 -5.74 10.97
C ALA A 81 3.53 -6.09 12.33
N PRO A 82 2.35 -5.56 12.71
CA PRO A 82 1.69 -5.95 13.96
C PRO A 82 1.24 -7.43 13.96
N THR A 83 0.96 -8.02 12.80
CA THR A 83 0.70 -9.46 12.69
C THR A 83 1.95 -10.29 13.00
N ALA A 84 3.10 -9.92 12.45
CA ALA A 84 4.38 -10.56 12.74
C ALA A 84 4.76 -10.40 14.22
N ALA A 85 4.54 -9.21 14.79
CA ALA A 85 4.79 -8.95 16.21
C ALA A 85 3.98 -9.87 17.13
N ARG A 86 2.70 -10.08 16.79
CA ARG A 86 1.81 -10.99 17.51
C ARG A 86 2.30 -12.44 17.49
N LEU A 87 2.84 -12.91 16.36
CA LEU A 87 3.43 -14.25 16.22
C LEU A 87 4.72 -14.41 17.00
N LEU A 88 5.52 -13.34 17.08
CA LEU A 88 6.80 -13.31 17.79
C LEU A 88 6.67 -13.03 19.29
N GLY A 89 5.48 -12.65 19.77
CA GLY A 89 5.26 -12.26 21.16
C GLY A 89 5.94 -10.94 21.55
N ILE A 90 6.09 -10.02 20.60
CA ILE A 90 6.67 -8.68 20.82
C ILE A 90 5.59 -7.59 20.65
N GLU A 91 5.82 -6.42 21.25
CA GLU A 91 4.91 -5.28 21.14
C GLU A 91 5.39 -4.27 20.09
N LEU A 92 4.44 -3.72 19.32
CA LEU A 92 4.65 -2.59 18.41
C LEU A 92 3.63 -1.49 18.73
N PRO A 93 3.83 -0.73 19.83
CA PRO A 93 2.84 0.23 20.33
C PRO A 93 2.61 1.43 19.40
N LEU A 94 3.51 1.66 18.45
CA LEU A 94 3.45 2.76 17.48
C LEU A 94 3.03 2.30 16.08
N ALA A 95 2.61 1.04 15.92
CA ALA A 95 2.11 0.58 14.63
C ALA A 95 0.79 1.28 14.28
N GLU A 96 0.71 1.82 13.05
CA GLU A 96 -0.54 2.40 12.51
C GLU A 96 -1.55 1.31 12.15
N GLY A 97 -1.07 0.15 11.70
CA GLY A 97 -1.89 -1.00 11.36
C GLY A 97 -2.35 -1.81 12.58
N VAL A 98 -3.15 -2.84 12.32
CA VAL A 98 -3.65 -3.78 13.34
C VAL A 98 -3.28 -5.20 12.95
N ALA A 99 -3.05 -6.07 13.94
CA ALA A 99 -2.74 -7.47 13.66
C ALA A 99 -3.93 -8.17 12.98
N MET A 100 -3.66 -8.90 11.90
CA MET A 100 -4.63 -9.69 11.15
C MET A 100 -4.96 -10.97 11.93
N VAL A 101 -5.72 -10.85 13.02
CA VAL A 101 -6.02 -11.97 13.94
C VAL A 101 -6.71 -13.15 13.25
N GLY A 102 -7.46 -12.88 12.18
CA GLY A 102 -8.15 -13.90 11.38
C GLY A 102 -7.25 -14.80 10.53
N ILE A 103 -5.93 -14.59 10.53
CA ILE A 103 -4.97 -15.47 9.84
C ILE A 103 -4.18 -16.35 10.82
N LEU A 104 -4.31 -16.07 12.12
CA LEU A 104 -3.56 -16.73 13.17
C LEU A 104 -4.19 -18.09 13.49
N GLY A 105 -3.37 -19.12 13.53
CA GLY A 105 -3.76 -20.45 13.98
C GLY A 105 -3.92 -20.51 15.50
N GLY A 106 -4.67 -21.51 15.98
CA GLY A 106 -4.72 -21.81 17.40
C GLY A 106 -3.33 -22.17 17.93
N SER A 107 -3.02 -21.71 19.14
CA SER A 107 -1.92 -22.24 19.93
C SER A 107 -2.23 -23.70 20.27
N ASN A 108 -1.41 -24.63 19.80
CA ASN A 108 -1.41 -26.00 20.30
C ASN A 108 -0.68 -26.07 21.64
#